data_AF-A0A3Q9JQ16-F1
#
_entry.id   AF-A0A3Q9JQ16-F1
#
_cell.length_a   1.000
_cell.length_b   1.000
_cell.length_c   1.000
_cell.angle_alpha   90.00
_cell.angle_beta   90.00
_cell.angle_gamma   90.00
#
_symmetry.space_group_name_H-M   'P 1'
#
loop_
_entity.id
_entity.type
_entity.pdbx_description
1 polymer ?
#
loop_
_entity_poly.entity_id
_entity_poly.type
_entity_poly.pdbx_seq_one_letter_code
_entity_poly.pdbx_strand_id
1 'polypeptide(L)'
;DILLFLTGQEEIKGACKRIKREIDNWGPDVGDLKCIPLYWTLPRNLQQRIFEDAPPNKPNGAIGRKVVVSTNIAETSLTMEGVVCVIDPGFAKQKVYNPRIRVESLLVSPISKA
;
A
#
# COMPACT_ATOMS: atom_id res chain seq x y z
N ASP A 1 -2.67 -7.94 9.56
CA ASP A 1 -2.56 -6.75 8.68
C ASP A 1 -2.56 -7.10 7.21
N ILE A 2 -2.75 -6.08 6.38
CA ILE A 2 -2.92 -6.18 4.92
C ILE A 2 -1.84 -5.35 4.22
N LEU A 3 -1.25 -5.89 3.16
CA LEU A 3 -0.40 -5.19 2.21
C LEU A 3 -1.09 -5.13 0.84
N LEU A 4 -1.26 -3.94 0.29
CA LEU A 4 -1.86 -3.71 -1.03
C LEU A 4 -0.84 -3.05 -1.96
N PHE A 5 -0.59 -3.65 -3.12
CA PHE A 5 0.28 -3.08 -4.14
C PHE A 5 -0.49 -2.20 -5.14
N LEU A 6 0.08 -1.03 -5.45
CA LEU A 6 -0.37 -0.10 -6.49
C LEU A 6 0.82 0.52 -7.22
N THR A 7 0.57 1.14 -8.38
CA THR A 7 1.65 1.46 -9.31
C THR A 7 2.34 2.80 -9.04
N GLY A 8 1.74 3.67 -8.22
CA GLY A 8 2.33 4.96 -7.92
C GLY A 8 1.58 5.82 -6.91
N GLN A 9 2.21 6.95 -6.57
CA GLN A 9 1.77 7.87 -5.52
C GLN A 9 0.31 8.30 -5.64
N GLU A 10 -0.14 8.73 -6.82
CA GLU A 10 -1.50 9.27 -6.99
C GLU A 10 -2.57 8.20 -6.80
N GLU A 11 -2.34 6.98 -7.29
CA GLU A 11 -3.21 5.84 -7.05
C GLU A 11 -3.24 5.48 -5.57
N ILE A 12 -2.08 5.45 -4.91
CA ILE A 12 -1.97 5.16 -3.47
C ILE A 12 -2.75 6.19 -2.66
N LYS A 13 -2.55 7.49 -2.90
CA LYS A 13 -3.29 8.56 -2.21
C LYS A 13 -4.79 8.45 -2.45
N GLY A 14 -5.20 8.18 -3.69
CA GLY A 14 -6.60 7.98 -4.06
C GLY A 14 -7.23 6.78 -3.35
N ALA A 15 -6.52 5.65 -3.32
CA ALA A 15 -6.94 4.44 -2.63
C ALA A 15 -7.07 4.66 -1.12
N CYS A 16 -6.07 5.27 -0.46
CA CYS A 16 -6.14 5.58 0.96
C CYS A 16 -7.35 6.46 1.31
N LYS A 17 -7.64 7.48 0.49
CA LYS A 17 -8.81 8.36 0.69
C LYS A 17 -10.12 7.61 0.52
N ARG A 18 -10.23 6.74 -0.49
CA ARG A 18 -11.43 5.92 -0.74
C ARG A 18 -11.65 4.91 0.38
N ILE A 19 -10.61 4.15 0.74
CA ILE A 19 -10.66 3.17 1.83
C ILE A 19 -11.13 3.84 3.12
N LYS A 20 -10.54 4.98 3.49
CA LYS A 20 -10.96 5.71 4.69
C LYS A 20 -12.43 6.08 4.66
N ARG A 21 -12.90 6.66 3.55
CA ARG A 21 -14.30 7.05 3.37
C ARG A 21 -15.25 5.86 3.51
N GLU A 22 -14.92 4.71 2.92
CA GLU A 22 -15.78 3.53 3.01
C GLU A 22 -15.85 2.98 4.45
N ILE A 23 -14.71 2.95 5.17
CA ILE A 23 -14.69 2.54 6.58
C ILE A 23 -15.51 3.49 7.46
N ASP A 24 -15.40 4.81 7.22
CA ASP A 24 -16.20 5.80 7.95
C ASP A 24 -17.72 5.60 7.71
N ASN A 25 -18.12 5.03 6.57
CA ASN A 25 -19.53 4.75 6.24
C ASN A 25 -20.06 3.44 6.85
N TRP A 26 -19.20 2.51 7.26
CA TRP A 26 -19.61 1.18 7.76
C TRP A 26 -20.13 1.19 9.21
N GLY A 27 -20.03 2.32 9.90
CA GLY A 27 -20.61 2.50 11.23
C GLY A 27 -19.79 1.86 12.36
N PRO A 28 -20.36 1.75 13.56
CA PRO A 28 -19.62 1.37 14.78
C PRO A 28 -19.32 -0.15 14.88
N ASP A 29 -20.00 -0.98 14.09
CA ASP A 29 -19.89 -2.45 14.18
C ASP A 29 -18.58 -2.99 13.57
N VAL A 30 -17.90 -2.18 12.76
CA VAL A 30 -16.61 -2.55 12.18
C VAL A 30 -15.45 -1.99 13.01
N GLY A 31 -14.34 -2.73 13.05
CA GLY A 31 -13.11 -2.31 13.71
C GLY A 31 -12.44 -1.16 12.96
N ASP A 32 -11.60 -0.41 13.66
CA ASP A 32 -10.91 0.72 13.04
C ASP A 32 -9.84 0.24 12.06
N LEU A 33 -9.70 0.97 10.96
CA LEU A 33 -8.73 0.66 9.92
C LEU A 33 -7.71 1.79 9.79
N LYS A 34 -6.43 1.50 10.11
CA LYS A 34 -5.33 2.44 9.86
C LYS A 34 -4.78 2.20 8.45
N CYS A 35 -5.00 3.15 7.54
CA CYS A 35 -4.47 3.10 6.18
C CYS A 35 -3.17 3.92 6.08
N ILE A 36 -2.07 3.30 5.66
CA ILE A 36 -0.72 3.88 5.63
C ILE A 36 -0.17 3.84 4.20
N PRO A 37 0.07 5.00 3.56
CA PRO A 37 0.69 5.04 2.24
C PRO A 37 2.20 4.80 2.34
N LEU A 38 2.78 4.08 1.37
CA LEU A 38 4.22 3.85 1.28
C LEU A 38 4.72 3.94 -0.17
N TYR A 39 5.46 5.00 -0.49
CA TYR A 39 6.08 5.23 -1.80
C TYR A 39 7.38 6.05 -1.63
N TRP A 40 8.27 5.99 -2.62
CA TRP A 40 9.66 6.45 -2.49
C TRP A 40 9.83 7.94 -2.10
N THR A 41 8.93 8.83 -2.55
CA THR A 41 9.00 10.28 -2.26
C THR A 41 8.57 10.64 -0.83
N LEU A 42 8.07 9.69 -0.03
CA LEU A 42 7.71 9.98 1.36
C LEU A 42 8.96 10.29 2.20
N PRO A 43 8.91 11.33 3.06
CA PRO A 43 9.88 11.53 4.12
C PRO A 43 10.07 10.29 5.00
N ARG A 44 11.29 10.06 5.50
CA ARG A 44 11.66 8.86 6.28
C ARG A 44 10.77 8.65 7.51
N ASN A 45 10.41 9.72 8.21
CA ASN A 45 9.51 9.68 9.36
C ASN A 45 8.11 9.17 8.99
N LEU A 46 7.63 9.48 7.77
CA LEU A 46 6.34 8.96 7.28
C LEU A 46 6.45 7.52 6.80
N GLN A 47 7.58 7.11 6.22
CA GLN A 47 7.82 5.71 5.85
C GLN A 47 7.86 4.81 7.08
N GLN A 48 8.45 5.26 8.18
CA GLN A 48 8.52 4.48 9.44
C GLN A 48 7.15 4.20 10.07
N ARG A 49 6.08 4.90 9.64
CA ARG A 49 4.73 4.66 10.15
C ARG A 49 4.21 3.25 9.86
N ILE A 50 4.77 2.56 8.88
CA ILE A 50 4.41 1.15 8.59
C ILE A 50 4.73 0.20 9.76
N PHE A 51 5.64 0.60 10.65
CA PHE A 51 5.98 -0.14 11.86
C PHE A 51 5.08 0.21 13.05
N GLU A 52 4.18 1.19 12.93
CA GLU A 52 3.16 1.44 13.94
C GLU A 52 2.22 0.24 14.05
N ASP A 53 1.79 -0.07 15.26
CA ASP A 53 0.79 -1.10 15.50
C ASP A 53 -0.56 -0.77 14.83
N ALA A 54 -1.31 -1.84 14.55
CA ALA A 54 -2.70 -1.74 14.17
C ALA A 54 -3.53 -1.09 15.31
N PRO A 55 -4.66 -0.44 15.00
CA PRO A 55 -5.58 0.03 16.03
C PRO A 55 -6.00 -1.09 16.98
N PRO A 56 -6.26 -0.79 18.27
CA PRO A 56 -6.76 -1.80 19.19
C PRO A 56 -8.15 -2.30 18.76
N ASN A 57 -8.51 -3.48 19.25
CA ASN A 57 -9.85 -4.02 19.06
C ASN A 57 -10.87 -3.16 19.80
N LYS A 58 -12.06 -2.99 19.21
CA LYS A 58 -13.17 -2.29 19.83
C LYS A 58 -13.82 -3.12 20.95
N PRO A 59 -14.52 -2.50 21.92
CA PRO A 59 -15.20 -3.22 23.00
C PRO A 59 -16.27 -4.22 22.53
N ASN A 60 -16.84 -4.00 21.35
CA ASN A 60 -17.79 -4.93 20.70
C ASN A 60 -17.12 -6.16 20.08
N GLY A 61 -15.80 -6.32 20.23
CA GLY A 61 -15.02 -7.42 19.68
C GLY A 61 -14.54 -7.21 18.24
N ALA A 62 -14.87 -6.08 17.61
CA ALA A 62 -14.44 -5.80 16.25
C ALA A 62 -12.92 -5.54 16.17
N ILE A 63 -12.25 -6.23 15.24
CA ILE A 63 -10.79 -6.25 15.14
C ILE A 63 -10.27 -4.97 14.46
N GLY A 64 -9.35 -4.27 15.13
CA GLY A 64 -8.61 -3.17 14.52
C GLY A 64 -7.55 -3.69 13.56
N ARG A 65 -7.44 -3.09 12.37
CA ARG A 65 -6.52 -3.55 11.32
C ARG A 65 -5.67 -2.43 10.75
N LYS A 66 -4.47 -2.76 10.29
CA LYS A 66 -3.64 -1.88 9.48
C LYS A 66 -3.60 -2.35 8.03
N VAL A 67 -3.68 -1.40 7.11
CA VAL A 67 -3.48 -1.60 5.67
C VAL A 67 -2.32 -0.72 5.22
N VAL A 68 -1.27 -1.34 4.72
CA VAL A 68 -0.18 -0.63 4.04
C VAL A 68 -0.46 -0.67 2.55
N VAL A 69 -0.57 0.51 1.93
CA VAL A 69 -0.78 0.66 0.50
C VAL A 69 0.52 1.14 -0.12
N SER A 70 1.18 0.30 -0.91
CA SER A 70 2.55 0.52 -1.34
C SER A 70 2.80 0.30 -2.83
N THR A 71 3.89 0.87 -3.34
CA THR A 71 4.51 0.37 -4.57
C THR A 71 5.35 -0.88 -4.26
N ASN A 72 6.07 -1.40 -5.25
CA ASN A 72 7.06 -2.47 -5.07
C ASN A 72 8.23 -2.14 -4.11
N ILE A 73 8.27 -0.96 -3.49
CA ILE A 73 9.26 -0.64 -2.44
C ILE A 73 9.10 -1.55 -1.21
N ALA A 74 7.89 -2.05 -0.97
CA ALA A 74 7.63 -3.02 0.09
C ALA A 74 8.16 -4.43 -0.22
N GLU A 75 8.40 -4.76 -1.50
CA GLU A 75 8.79 -6.10 -1.96
C GLU A 75 10.24 -6.45 -1.57
N THR A 76 11.14 -5.47 -1.58
CA THR A 76 12.59 -5.75 -1.54
C THR A 76 13.29 -5.27 -0.26
N SER A 77 12.64 -4.59 0.68
CA SER A 77 13.40 -3.89 1.74
C SER A 77 12.72 -3.72 3.10
N LEU A 78 11.48 -4.18 3.30
CA LEU A 78 10.74 -3.88 4.54
C LEU A 78 10.00 -5.12 5.05
N THR A 79 10.52 -5.74 6.12
CA THR A 79 9.81 -6.78 6.87
C THR A 79 8.71 -6.12 7.70
N MET A 80 7.50 -6.08 7.16
CA MET A 80 6.31 -5.67 7.91
C MET A 80 5.79 -6.88 8.69
N GLU A 81 6.14 -6.96 9.97
CA GLU A 81 5.61 -7.98 10.86
C GLU A 81 4.07 -7.88 10.96
N GLY A 82 3.40 -9.03 11.01
CA GLY A 82 1.94 -9.11 11.16
C GLY A 82 1.10 -8.97 9.88
N VAL A 83 1.72 -8.80 8.71
CA VAL A 83 1.01 -8.89 7.42
C VAL A 83 0.63 -10.35 7.15
N VAL A 84 -0.67 -10.60 7.02
CA VAL A 84 -1.25 -11.95 6.77
C VAL A 84 -2.02 -12.02 5.46
N CYS A 85 -2.26 -10.88 4.83
CA CYS A 85 -2.98 -10.77 3.56
C CYS A 85 -2.21 -9.83 2.64
N VAL A 86 -1.91 -10.31 1.43
CA VAL A 86 -1.30 -9.52 0.37
C VAL A 86 -2.27 -9.45 -0.79
N ILE A 87 -2.53 -8.24 -1.27
CA ILE A 87 -3.35 -7.96 -2.45
C ILE A 87 -2.43 -7.37 -3.51
N ASP A 88 -2.17 -8.15 -4.56
CA ASP A 88 -1.30 -7.75 -5.66
C ASP A 88 -2.08 -7.77 -6.98
N PRO A 89 -2.35 -6.60 -7.60
CA PRO A 89 -2.95 -6.51 -8.92
C PRO A 89 -2.05 -7.03 -10.05
N GLY A 90 -0.76 -7.24 -9.81
CA GLY A 90 0.20 -7.75 -10.79
C GLY A 90 0.77 -6.68 -11.73
N PHE A 91 0.76 -5.41 -11.35
CA PHE A 91 1.28 -4.30 -12.16
C PHE A 91 2.26 -3.43 -11.37
N ALA A 92 3.34 -3.00 -12.03
CA ALA A 92 4.30 -2.06 -11.48
C ALA A 92 4.79 -1.08 -12.55
N LYS A 93 5.32 0.07 -12.11
CA LYS A 93 6.05 0.98 -13.00
C LYS A 93 7.45 0.46 -13.25
N GLN A 94 7.72 0.09 -14.49
CA GLN A 94 9.02 -0.43 -14.92
C GLN A 94 9.71 0.56 -15.86
N LYS A 95 11.03 0.65 -15.74
CA LYS A 95 11.86 1.41 -16.68
C LYS A 95 11.98 0.61 -17.97
N VAL A 96 11.53 1.20 -19.06
CA VAL A 96 11.61 0.63 -20.41
C VAL A 96 12.52 1.52 -21.25
N TYR A 97 13.56 0.91 -21.83
CA TYR A 97 14.50 1.60 -22.72
C TYR A 97 14.20 1.25 -24.17
N ASN A 98 14.01 2.28 -25.01
CA ASN A 98 13.89 2.11 -26.46
C ASN A 98 15.24 2.41 -27.14
N PRO A 99 15.98 1.39 -27.63
CA PRO A 99 17.32 1.57 -28.17
C PRO A 99 17.35 2.34 -29.50
N ARG A 100 16.24 2.36 -30.25
CA ARG A 100 16.18 3.05 -31.55
C ARG A 100 16.19 4.56 -31.39
N ILE A 101 15.48 5.07 -30.38
CA ILE A 101 15.38 6.51 -30.10
C ILE A 101 16.23 6.94 -28.90
N ARG A 102 16.87 5.99 -28.21
CA ARG A 102 17.71 6.21 -27.01
C ARG A 102 16.98 6.90 -25.85
N VAL A 103 15.69 6.60 -25.69
CA VAL A 103 14.84 7.17 -24.64
C VAL A 103 14.52 6.11 -23.59
N GLU A 104 14.61 6.50 -22.32
CA GLU A 104 14.08 5.75 -21.18
C GLU A 104 12.70 6.30 -20.81
N SER A 105 11.74 5.43 -20.52
CA SER A 105 10.39 5.79 -20.10
C SER A 105 9.93 4.89 -18.96
N LEU A 106 9.05 5.43 -18.11
CA LEU A 106 8.49 4.69 -16.98
C LEU A 106 7.05 4.29 -17.31
N LEU A 107 6.83 3.01 -17.60
CA LEU A 107 5.53 2.50 -18.04
C LEU A 107 4.95 1.53 -17.01
N VAL A 108 3.63 1.57 -16.83
CA VAL A 108 2.92 0.55 -16.05
C VAL A 108 2.90 -0.73 -16.89
N SER A 109 3.48 -1.80 -16.35
CA SER A 109 3.60 -3.09 -17.03
C SER A 109 3.28 -4.23 -16.06
N PRO A 110 2.82 -5.39 -16.56
CA PRO A 110 2.66 -6.58 -15.73
C PRO A 110 3.98 -6.98 -15.08
N ILE A 111 3.92 -7.44 -13.83
CA ILE A 111 5.10 -8.00 -13.15
C ILE A 111 5.38 -9.42 -13.63
N SER A 112 6.63 -9.86 -13.52
CA SER A 112 7.03 -11.23 -13.84
C SER A 112 6.57 -12.21 -12.78
N LYS A 113 6.38 -13.48 -13.16
CA LYS A 113 6.36 -14.60 -12.22
C LYS A 113 7.82 -14.93 -11.90
N ALA A 114 8.33 -14.41 -10.79
CA ALA A 114 9.66 -14.70 -10.28
C ALA A 114 9.65 -15.92 -9.35
#